data_AF-A0A176YKB2-F1
#
_entry.id   AF-A0A176YKB2-F1
#
_cell.length_a   1.000
_cell.length_b   1.000
_cell.length_c   1.000
_cell.angle_alpha   90.00
_cell.angle_beta   90.00
_cell.angle_gamma   90.00
#
_symmetry.space_group_name_H-M   'P 1'
#
loop_
_entity.id
_entity.type
_entity.pdbx_description
1 polymer ?
#
loop_
_entity_poly.entity_id
_entity_poly.type
_entity_poly.pdbx_seq_one_letter_code
_entity_poly.pdbx_strand_id
1 'polypeptide(L)'
;MKRSLSLALLLAVIFALPSARAATEADYKAAYAAAEAASKEAAGLRNQWTTTISTLAAAKKAADGGDFDRAVAAAKEAEVLARASIFQATSEKEAWKTMEIR
;
A
#
# COMPACT_ATOMS: atom_id res chain seq x y z
N MET A 1 -23.75 -42.15 -3.57
CA MET A 1 -24.29 -40.85 -3.10
C MET A 1 -23.26 -40.00 -2.32
N LYS A 2 -22.40 -40.58 -1.46
CA LYS A 2 -21.44 -39.80 -0.65
C LYS A 2 -20.28 -39.15 -1.43
N ARG A 3 -19.79 -39.81 -2.50
CA ARG A 3 -18.69 -39.29 -3.36
C ARG A 3 -19.11 -38.08 -4.22
N SER A 4 -20.38 -38.00 -4.61
CA SER A 4 -20.94 -36.89 -5.39
C SER A 4 -21.06 -35.61 -4.55
N LEU A 5 -21.31 -35.75 -3.24
CA LEU A 5 -21.37 -34.61 -2.31
C LEU A 5 -19.99 -33.98 -2.08
N SER A 6 -18.93 -34.80 -1.98
CA SER A 6 -17.56 -34.33 -1.82
C SER A 6 -17.05 -33.56 -3.04
N LEU A 7 -17.44 -33.99 -4.25
CA LEU A 7 -17.04 -33.33 -5.49
C LEU A 7 -17.76 -31.98 -5.69
N ALA A 8 -19.05 -31.90 -5.32
CA ALA A 8 -19.81 -30.66 -5.36
C ALA A 8 -19.28 -29.60 -4.38
N LEU A 9 -18.82 -30.02 -3.20
CA LEU A 9 -18.25 -29.12 -2.20
C LEU A 9 -16.89 -28.56 -2.64
N LEU A 10 -16.04 -29.37 -3.28
CA LEU A 10 -14.77 -28.92 -3.86
C LEU A 10 -14.98 -27.93 -5.01
N LEU A 11 -16.00 -28.12 -5.85
CA LEU A 11 -16.31 -27.21 -6.96
C LEU A 11 -16.82 -25.84 -6.46
N ALA A 12 -17.58 -25.82 -5.36
CA ALA A 12 -18.09 -24.59 -4.76
C ALA A 12 -16.97 -23.71 -4.16
N VAL A 13 -15.89 -24.32 -3.66
CA VAL A 13 -14.74 -23.58 -3.11
C VAL A 13 -13.92 -22.88 -4.20
N ILE A 14 -13.85 -23.46 -5.41
CA ILE A 14 -13.10 -22.89 -6.54
C ILE A 14 -13.79 -21.60 -7.06
N PHE A 15 -15.13 -21.55 -7.03
CA PHE A 15 -15.89 -20.36 -7.46
C PHE A 15 -15.90 -19.21 -6.44
N ALA A 16 -15.52 -19.46 -5.19
CA ALA A 16 -15.46 -18.44 -4.14
C ALA A 16 -14.12 -17.68 -4.09
N LEU A 17 -13.14 -18.07 -4.91
CA LEU A 17 -11.86 -17.37 -4.98
C LEU A 17 -12.07 -16.04 -5.72
N PRO A 18 -11.65 -14.89 -5.12
CA PRO A 18 -11.68 -13.62 -5.83
C PRO A 18 -10.86 -13.79 -7.11
N SER A 19 -11.49 -13.51 -8.25
CA SER A 19 -10.82 -13.58 -9.54
C SER A 19 -9.63 -12.61 -9.50
N ALA A 20 -8.41 -13.11 -9.65
CA ALA A 20 -7.24 -12.25 -9.81
C ALA A 20 -7.42 -11.47 -11.12
N ARG A 21 -7.72 -10.17 -10.99
CA ARG A 21 -7.85 -9.25 -12.12
C ARG A 21 -6.55 -8.47 -12.19
N ALA A 22 -6.01 -8.28 -13.39
CA ALA A 22 -4.89 -7.38 -13.60
C ALA A 22 -5.28 -5.97 -13.13
N ALA A 23 -4.37 -5.28 -12.45
CA ALA A 23 -4.56 -3.90 -12.08
C ALA A 23 -4.73 -3.03 -13.34
N THR A 24 -5.57 -2.01 -13.21
CA THR A 24 -5.83 -1.04 -14.28
C THR A 24 -5.07 0.26 -14.03
N GLU A 25 -5.01 1.11 -15.05
CA GLU A 25 -4.50 2.48 -14.91
C GLU A 25 -5.26 3.27 -13.84
N ALA A 26 -6.58 3.04 -13.70
CA ALA A 26 -7.40 3.67 -12.68
C ALA A 26 -7.00 3.23 -11.27
N ASP A 27 -6.72 1.93 -11.08
CA ASP A 27 -6.25 1.39 -9.80
C ASP A 27 -4.90 2.01 -9.42
N TYR A 28 -3.97 2.13 -10.38
CA TYR A 28 -2.70 2.82 -10.18
C TYR A 28 -2.91 4.28 -9.80
N LYS A 29 -3.72 5.04 -10.54
CA LYS A 29 -3.97 6.47 -10.26
C LYS A 29 -4.53 6.68 -8.85
N ALA A 30 -5.45 5.83 -8.41
CA ALA A 30 -6.01 5.88 -7.07
C ALA A 30 -4.94 5.58 -6.00
N ALA A 31 -4.18 4.49 -6.17
CA ALA A 31 -3.12 4.12 -5.23
C ALA A 31 -2.01 5.19 -5.17
N TYR A 32 -1.59 5.72 -6.33
CA TYR A 32 -0.57 6.74 -6.42
C TYR A 32 -1.00 8.05 -5.75
N ALA A 33 -2.24 8.48 -5.95
CA ALA A 33 -2.77 9.68 -5.31
C ALA A 33 -2.80 9.54 -3.78
N ALA A 34 -3.18 8.38 -3.25
CA ALA A 34 -3.14 8.11 -1.80
C ALA A 34 -1.70 8.17 -1.25
N ALA A 35 -0.76 7.52 -1.94
CA ALA A 35 0.65 7.53 -1.57
C ALA A 35 1.28 8.93 -1.65
N GLU A 36 0.95 9.71 -2.69
CA GLU A 36 1.44 11.08 -2.86
C GLU A 36 0.88 12.01 -1.77
N ALA A 37 -0.39 11.87 -1.41
CA ALA A 37 -0.99 12.64 -0.32
C ALA A 37 -0.30 12.37 1.02
N ALA A 38 -0.10 11.09 1.38
CA ALA A 38 0.63 10.71 2.59
C ALA A 38 2.09 11.20 2.55
N SER A 39 2.75 11.13 1.39
CA SER A 39 4.12 11.62 1.22
C SER A 39 4.21 13.15 1.40
N LYS A 40 3.22 13.90 0.92
CA LYS A 40 3.11 15.36 1.13
C LYS A 40 2.86 15.71 2.59
N GLU A 41 2.03 14.94 3.30
CA GLU A 41 1.82 15.10 4.73
C GLU A 41 3.13 14.87 5.51
N ALA A 42 3.85 13.78 5.22
CA ALA A 42 5.17 13.50 5.79
C ALA A 42 6.17 14.66 5.54
N ALA A 43 6.14 15.26 4.34
CA ALA A 43 6.95 16.43 4.02
C ALA A 43 6.57 17.66 4.85
N GLY A 44 5.27 17.88 5.08
CA GLY A 44 4.76 18.92 5.99
C GLY A 44 5.25 18.75 7.42
N LEU A 45 5.47 17.51 7.86
CA LEU A 45 6.09 17.17 9.14
C LEU A 45 7.63 17.21 9.13
N ARG A 46 8.25 17.56 8.00
CA ARG A 46 9.71 17.53 7.77
C ARG A 46 10.33 16.15 7.97
N ASN A 47 9.55 15.09 7.82
CA ASN A 47 9.98 13.70 7.99
C ASN A 47 9.63 12.86 6.75
N GLN A 48 9.73 13.44 5.56
CA GLN A 48 9.60 12.70 4.31
C GLN A 48 10.88 11.88 4.08
N TRP A 49 10.74 10.56 4.03
CA TRP A 49 11.87 9.69 3.75
C TRP A 49 12.19 9.66 2.25
N THR A 50 13.49 9.64 1.93
CA THR A 50 13.98 9.54 0.55
C THR A 50 13.53 8.25 -0.12
N THR A 51 13.43 7.15 0.64
CA THR A 51 12.93 5.86 0.14
C THR A 51 11.50 5.99 -0.37
N THR A 52 10.61 6.67 0.35
CA THR A 52 9.23 6.93 -0.09
C THR A 52 9.19 7.65 -1.45
N ILE A 53 10.03 8.67 -1.64
CA ILE A 53 10.14 9.40 -2.92
C ILE A 53 10.63 8.46 -4.03
N SER A 54 11.65 7.65 -3.75
CA SER A 54 12.18 6.70 -4.73
C SER A 54 11.15 5.63 -5.13
N THR A 55 10.33 5.15 -4.18
CA THR A 55 9.27 4.18 -4.43
C THR A 55 8.12 4.80 -5.23
N LEU A 56 7.75 6.06 -4.98
CA LEU A 56 6.81 6.81 -5.84
C LEU A 56 7.35 6.95 -7.27
N ALA A 57 8.64 7.26 -7.44
CA ALA A 57 9.25 7.33 -8.75
C ALA A 57 9.24 5.96 -9.47
N ALA A 58 9.49 4.86 -8.74
CA ALA A 58 9.39 3.51 -9.28
C ALA A 58 7.95 3.15 -9.69
N ALA A 59 6.95 3.53 -8.88
CA ALA A 59 5.53 3.35 -9.20
C ALA A 59 5.16 4.07 -10.51
N LYS A 60 5.59 5.33 -10.64
CA LYS A 60 5.39 6.10 -11.86
C LYS A 60 6.06 5.46 -13.07
N LYS A 61 7.31 5.02 -12.94
CA LYS A 61 8.05 4.36 -14.03
C LYS A 61 7.36 3.06 -14.48
N ALA A 62 6.84 2.27 -13.56
CA ALA A 62 6.08 1.05 -13.88
C ALA A 62 4.79 1.38 -14.63
N ALA A 63 4.03 2.39 -14.19
CA ALA A 63 2.82 2.85 -14.87
C ALA A 63 3.10 3.41 -16.26
N ASP A 64 4.17 4.19 -16.42
CA ASP A 64 4.61 4.72 -17.72
C ASP A 64 5.01 3.57 -18.68
N GLY A 65 5.41 2.40 -18.15
CA GLY A 65 5.66 1.17 -18.91
C GLY A 65 4.43 0.26 -19.10
N GLY A 66 3.26 0.64 -18.60
CA GLY A 66 2.02 -0.15 -18.67
C GLY A 66 1.94 -1.31 -17.67
N ASP A 67 2.91 -1.46 -16.77
CA ASP A 67 2.92 -2.49 -15.73
C ASP A 67 2.16 -1.98 -14.50
N PHE A 68 0.83 -1.97 -14.60
CA PHE A 68 -0.03 -1.43 -13.55
C PHE A 68 -0.04 -2.28 -12.27
N ASP A 69 0.23 -3.57 -12.36
CA ASP A 69 0.36 -4.43 -11.18
C ASP A 69 1.56 -4.00 -10.32
N ARG A 70 2.73 -3.80 -10.95
CA ARG A 70 3.90 -3.27 -10.24
C ARG A 70 3.72 -1.82 -9.81
N ALA A 71 3.03 -1.02 -10.62
CA ALA A 71 2.75 0.37 -10.27
C ALA A 71 1.87 0.49 -9.02
N VAL A 72 0.81 -0.31 -8.92
CA VAL A 72 -0.06 -0.37 -7.74
C VAL A 72 0.71 -0.90 -6.52
N ALA A 73 1.50 -1.95 -6.68
CA ALA A 73 2.30 -2.51 -5.59
C ALA A 73 3.28 -1.48 -5.02
N ALA A 74 4.05 -0.81 -5.89
CA ALA A 74 4.99 0.22 -5.49
C ALA A 74 4.29 1.45 -4.88
N ALA A 75 3.15 1.87 -5.41
CA ALA A 75 2.38 2.97 -4.81
C ALA A 75 1.92 2.63 -3.39
N LYS A 76 1.41 1.41 -3.15
CA LYS A 76 1.02 0.95 -1.81
C LYS A 76 2.20 0.87 -0.84
N GLU A 77 3.35 0.38 -1.31
CA GLU A 77 4.58 0.38 -0.51
C GLU A 77 4.97 1.81 -0.11
N ALA A 78 4.94 2.75 -1.05
CA ALA A 78 5.22 4.16 -0.77
C ALA A 78 4.24 4.75 0.25
N GLU A 79 2.94 4.41 0.18
CA GLU A 79 1.96 4.84 1.17
C GLU A 79 2.31 4.33 2.57
N VAL A 80 2.66 3.04 2.71
CA VAL A 80 3.06 2.45 3.99
C VAL A 80 4.30 3.14 4.56
N LEU A 81 5.31 3.40 3.73
CA LEU A 81 6.53 4.11 4.13
C LEU A 81 6.22 5.54 4.59
N ALA A 82 5.35 6.27 3.87
CA ALA A 82 4.93 7.62 4.25
C ALA A 82 4.18 7.63 5.59
N ARG A 83 3.26 6.69 5.79
CA ARG A 83 2.52 6.57 7.06
C ARG A 83 3.44 6.21 8.23
N ALA A 84 4.43 5.35 8.01
CA ALA A 84 5.44 5.02 9.02
C ALA A 84 6.26 6.27 9.41
N SER A 85 6.64 7.09 8.45
CA SER A 85 7.40 8.32 8.73
C SER A 85 6.57 9.39 9.44
N ILE A 86 5.28 9.51 9.11
CA ILE A 86 4.33 10.36 9.85
C ILE A 86 4.20 9.89 11.31
N PHE A 87 4.04 8.58 11.50
CA PHE A 87 3.94 7.99 12.84
C PHE A 87 5.21 8.30 13.65
N GLN A 88 6.39 8.06 13.09
CA GLN A 88 7.66 8.36 13.76
C GLN A 88 7.75 9.85 14.16
N ALA A 89 7.49 10.77 13.23
CA ALA A 89 7.56 12.21 13.51
C ALA A 89 6.59 12.64 14.62
N THR A 90 5.43 11.99 14.69
CA THR A 90 4.42 12.26 15.72
C THR A 90 4.82 11.67 17.06
N SER A 91 5.32 10.43 17.09
CA SER A 91 5.77 9.79 18.33
C SER A 91 6.98 10.50 18.94
N GLU A 92 7.93 10.95 18.13
CA GLU A 92 9.11 11.70 18.61
C GLU A 92 8.72 13.05 19.24
N LYS A 93 7.68 13.72 18.74
CA LYS A 93 7.14 14.95 19.37
C LYS A 93 6.55 14.72 20.75
N GLU A 94 6.09 13.51 21.05
CA GLU A 94 5.44 13.16 22.31
C GLU A 94 6.40 12.43 23.28
N ALA A 95 7.58 12.03 22.80
CA ALA A 95 8.54 11.20 23.55
C ALA A 95 9.00 11.84 24.87
N TRP A 96 9.10 13.19 24.93
CA TRP A 96 9.47 13.91 26.16
C TRP A 96 8.46 13.69 27.29
N LYS A 97 7.16 13.57 26.99
CA LYS A 97 6.11 13.32 28.00
C LYS A 97 6.29 11.97 28.68
N THR A 98 6.75 10.96 27.93
CA THR A 98 7.06 9.64 28.48
C THR A 98 8.32 9.67 29.36
N MET A 99 9.24 10.61 29.15
CA MET A 99 10.45 10.76 29.98
C MET A 99 10.16 11.43 31.32
N GLU A 100 9.16 12.32 31.42
CA GLU A 100 8.80 13.03 32.65
C GLU A 100 8.07 12.17 33.71
N ILE A 101 7.49 11.03 33.31
CA ILE A 101 6.75 10.12 34.20
C ILE A 101 7.69 9.11 34.89
N ARG A 102 9.00 9.17 34.66
CA ARG A 102 9.98 8.21 35.22
C ARG A 102 10.65 8.71 36.50
#